data_AF-A0A1I0EUR1-F1
#
_entry.id   AF-A0A1I0EUR1-F1
#
_cell.length_a   1.000
_cell.length_b   1.000
_cell.length_c   1.000
_cell.angle_alpha   90.00
_cell.angle_beta   90.00
_cell.angle_gamma   90.00
#
_symmetry.space_group_name_H-M   'P 1'
#
loop_
_entity.id
_entity.type
_entity.pdbx_description
1 polymer ?
#
loop_
_entity_poly.entity_id
_entity_poly.type
_entity_poly.pdbx_seq_one_letter_code
_entity_poly.pdbx_strand_id
1 'polypeptide(L)' 'MLRKTKAMDLYKDGVPLPFIMQLLGHESMSTTSGFYAFATLEMMSQVLNKSNIKDTAEEKLWIESNTIKDLYSLD' A
#
# COMPACT_ATOMS: atom_id res chain seq x y z
N MET A 1 3.83 17.23 19.33
CA MET A 1 4.03 16.21 18.27
C MET A 1 3.15 16.43 17.02
N LEU A 2 2.74 17.66 16.68
CA LEU A 2 1.81 17.89 15.56
C LEU A 2 2.44 17.76 14.16
N ARG A 3 3.75 18.03 14.05
CA ARG A 3 4.50 18.02 12.79
C ARG A 3 4.63 16.62 12.18
N LYS A 4 4.97 15.62 13.00
CA LYS A 4 5.12 14.22 12.57
C LYS A 4 3.79 13.59 12.19
N THR A 5 2.74 13.84 12.98
CA THR A 5 1.40 13.33 12.70
C THR A 5 0.86 13.89 11.39
N LYS A 6 0.97 15.21 11.15
CA LYS A 6 0.56 15.83 9.87
C LYS A 6 1.29 15.27 8.66
N ALA A 7 2.60 15.00 8.77
CA ALA A 7 3.36 14.39 7.69
C ALA A 7 2.91 12.96 7.38
N MET A 8 2.56 12.19 8.41
CA MET A 8 2.03 10.82 8.24
C MET A 8 0.63 10.83 7.64
N ASP A 9 -0.23 11.75 8.04
CA ASP A 9 -1.58 11.88 7.49
C ASP A 9 -1.53 12.21 5.99
N LEU A 10 -0.67 13.15 5.59
CA LEU A 10 -0.43 13.47 4.17
C LEU A 10 0.09 12.27 3.36
N TYR A 11 0.95 11.44 3.98
CA TYR A 11 1.45 10.24 3.33
C TYR A 11 0.33 9.20 3.13
N LYS A 12 -0.52 8.98 4.14
CA LYS A 12 -1.69 8.09 4.04
C LYS A 12 -2.71 8.58 3.00
N ASP A 13 -2.85 9.89 2.84
CA ASP A 13 -3.70 10.50 1.82
C ASP A 13 -3.14 10.30 0.38
N GLY A 14 -1.91 9.80 0.27
CA GLY A 14 -1.26 9.43 -0.99
C GLY A 14 -0.28 10.46 -1.53
N VAL A 15 0.14 11.45 -0.72
CA VAL A 15 1.15 12.43 -1.13
C VAL A 15 2.53 11.74 -1.22
N PRO A 16 3.26 11.87 -2.35
CA PRO A 16 4.59 11.27 -2.47
C PRO A 16 5.58 11.81 -1.43
N LEU A 17 6.39 10.93 -0.86
CA LEU A 17 7.43 11.25 0.14
C LEU A 17 8.34 12.44 -0.22
N PRO A 18 8.74 12.66 -1.49
CA PRO A 18 9.56 13.83 -1.85
C PRO A 18 8.88 15.16 -1.51
N PHE A 19 7.56 15.27 -1.65
CA PHE A 19 6.82 16.50 -1.32
C PHE A 19 6.70 16.69 0.20
N ILE A 20 6.51 15.60 0.93
CA ILE A 20 6.45 15.63 2.41
C ILE A 20 7.82 16.04 2.98
N MET A 21 8.91 15.55 2.39
CA MET A 21 10.28 15.95 2.75
C MET A 21 10.50 17.45 2.58
N GLN A 22 10.03 18.01 1.46
CA GLN A 22 10.15 19.45 1.18
C GLN A 22 9.29 20.30 2.11
N LEU A 23 8.07 19.85 2.44
CA LEU A 23 7.21 20.48 3.44
C LEU A 23 7.85 20.45 4.84
N LEU A 24 8.57 19.38 5.16
CA LEU A 24 9.33 19.25 6.41
C LEU A 24 10.64 20.04 6.39
N GLY A 25 11.09 20.55 5.24
CA GLY A 25 12.36 21.26 5.11
C GLY A 25 13.59 20.40 5.38
N HIS A 26 13.52 19.09 5.11
CA HIS A 26 14.67 18.20 5.28
C HIS A 26 15.59 18.30 4.06
N GLU A 27 16.89 18.53 4.32
CA GLU A 27 17.94 18.59 3.29
C GLU A 27 18.26 17.22 2.68
N SER A 28 17.95 16.14 3.39
CA SER A 28 18.22 14.77 3.00
C SER A 28 16.98 13.90 3.12
N MET A 29 16.76 13.05 2.11
CA MET A 29 15.67 12.08 2.11
C MET A 29 15.81 11.06 3.24
N SER A 30 17.03 10.81 3.73
CA SER A 30 17.31 9.87 4.83
C SER A 30 16.51 10.18 6.10
N THR A 31 16.33 11.47 6.42
CA THR A 31 15.60 11.91 7.62
C THR A 31 14.07 11.74 7.50
N THR A 32 13.55 11.58 6.27
CA THR A 32 12.11 11.39 6.00
C THR A 32 11.80 9.91 5.69
N SER A 33 12.63 9.25 4.90
CA SER A 33 12.42 7.86 4.50
C SER A 33 12.42 6.92 5.69
N GLY A 34 13.32 7.12 6.66
CA GLY A 34 13.45 6.24 7.83
C GLY A 34 12.22 6.17 8.74
N PHE A 35 11.30 7.15 8.69
CA PHE A 35 10.12 7.20 9.55
C PHE A 35 8.79 7.06 8.80
N TYR A 36 8.77 7.37 7.50
CA TYR A 36 7.53 7.41 6.72
C TYR A 36 7.50 6.42 5.54
N ALA A 37 8.63 5.85 5.10
CA ALA A 37 8.66 4.93 3.96
C ALA A 37 8.14 3.51 4.25
N PHE A 38 7.50 3.30 5.40
CA PHE A 38 6.86 2.03 5.71
C PHE A 38 5.53 1.94 4.97
N ALA A 39 5.53 1.22 3.85
CA ALA A 39 4.29 0.81 3.20
C ALA A 39 3.60 -0.23 4.09
N THR A 40 2.59 0.20 4.86
CA THR A 40 1.76 -0.74 5.62
C THR A 40 0.84 -1.51 4.68
N LEU A 41 0.47 -2.74 5.08
CA LEU A 41 -0.46 -3.58 4.29
C LEU A 41 -1.79 -2.85 4.05
N GLU A 42 -2.27 -2.12 5.05
CA GLU A 42 -3.47 -1.27 4.94
C GLU A 42 -3.34 -0.21 3.84
N MET A 43 -2.18 0.45 3.75
CA MET A 43 -1.94 1.47 2.73
C MET A 43 -1.82 0.85 1.34
N MET A 44 -1.21 -0.34 1.21
CA MET A 44 -1.20 -1.09 -0.04
C MET A 44 -2.62 -1.48 -0.46
N SER A 45 -3.44 -1.99 0.48
CA SER A 45 -4.84 -2.34 0.23
C SER A 45 -5.68 -1.12 -0.20
N GLN A 46 -5.51 0.02 0.46
CA GLN A 46 -6.21 1.27 0.11
C GLN A 46 -5.79 1.79 -1.27
N VAL A 47 -4.48 1.76 -1.58
CA VAL A 47 -3.99 2.12 -2.90
C VAL A 47 -4.54 1.17 -3.95
N LEU A 48 -4.52 -0.14 -3.72
CA LEU A 48 -5.09 -1.15 -4.64
C LEU A 48 -6.58 -0.94 -4.88
N ASN A 49 -7.37 -0.63 -3.83
CA ASN A 49 -8.80 -0.35 -3.95
C ASN A 49 -9.08 0.99 -4.67
N LYS A 50 -8.22 2.00 -4.50
CA LYS A 50 -8.40 3.35 -5.05
C LYS A 50 -7.82 3.49 -6.46
N SER A 51 -6.73 2.79 -6.75
CA SER A 51 -6.28 2.56 -8.10
C SER A 51 -7.35 1.71 -8.75
N ASN A 52 -8.07 2.26 -9.70
CA ASN A 52 -9.02 1.53 -10.53
C ASN A 52 -8.26 0.59 -11.48
N ILE A 53 -7.34 -0.22 -10.94
CA ILE A 53 -6.90 -1.49 -11.48
C ILE A 53 -8.14 -2.38 -11.39
N LYS A 54 -9.16 -2.01 -12.19
CA LYS A 54 -10.19 -2.95 -12.60
C LYS A 54 -9.40 -4.12 -13.10
N ASP A 55 -9.58 -5.25 -12.46
CA ASP A 55 -9.49 -6.56 -13.07
C ASP A 55 -8.75 -6.49 -14.41
N THR A 56 -7.41 -6.53 -14.39
CA THR A 56 -6.81 -7.45 -15.36
C THR A 56 -7.52 -8.74 -15.01
N ALA A 57 -8.50 -9.10 -15.84
CA ALA A 57 -9.54 -10.08 -15.58
C ALA A 57 -8.92 -11.47 -15.43
N GLU A 58 -8.12 -11.63 -14.39
CA GLU A 58 -7.74 -12.91 -13.86
C GLU A 58 -8.91 -13.28 -12.96
N GLU A 59 -9.93 -13.82 -13.61
CA GLU A 59 -10.96 -14.58 -12.93
C GLU A 59 -10.26 -15.46 -11.90
N LYS A 60 -10.69 -15.40 -10.65
CA LYS A 60 -10.10 -16.19 -9.57
C LYS A 60 -10.35 -17.66 -9.87
N LEU A 61 -9.41 -18.30 -10.57
CA LEU A 61 -9.51 -19.68 -11.07
C LEU A 61 -9.72 -20.71 -9.95
N TRP A 62 -9.41 -20.35 -8.70
CA TRP A 62 -9.60 -21.21 -7.54
C TRP A 62 -11.03 -21.21 -6.96
N ILE A 63 -11.93 -20.35 -7.45
CA ILE A 63 -13.35 -20.34 -7.03
C ILE A 63 -14.13 -21.44 -7.78
N GLU A 64 -13.56 -21.98 -8.87
CA GLU A 64 -14.06 -23.16 -9.56
C GLU A 64 -14.35 -24.30 -8.57
N SER A 65 -15.59 -24.79 -8.55
CA SER A 65 -16.08 -25.75 -7.54
C SER A 65 -15.29 -27.06 -7.47
N ASN A 66 -14.48 -27.37 -8.49
CA ASN A 66 -13.72 -28.61 -8.59
C ASN A 66 -12.27 -28.47 -8.12
N THR A 67 -11.64 -27.30 -8.29
CA THR A 67 -10.22 -27.08 -7.92
C THR A 67 -9.98 -27.22 -6.43
N ILE A 68 -10.98 -26.87 -5.61
CA ILE A 68 -10.90 -27.00 -4.15
C ILE A 68 -10.82 -28.48 -3.74
N LYS A 69 -11.60 -29.36 -4.38
CA LYS A 69 -11.58 -30.80 -4.08
C LYS A 69 -10.25 -31.43 -4.48
N ASP A 70 -9.70 -31.01 -5.62
CA ASP A 70 -8.40 -31.47 -6.11
C ASP A 70 -7.24 -30.98 -5.21
N LEU A 71 -7.36 -29.80 -4.59
CA LEU A 71 -6.36 -29.26 -3.67
C LEU A 71 -6.33 -29.98 -2.30
N TYR A 72 -7.50 -30.42 -1.83
CA TYR A 72 -7.67 -31.12 -0.54
C TYR A 72 -7.55 -32.64 -0.65
N SER A 73 -7.59 -33.19 -1.86
CA SER A 73 -7.28 -34.59 -2.12
C SER A 73 -5.77 -34.76 -2.14
N LEU A 74 -5.18 -35.07 -0.98
CA LEU A 74 -3.88 -35.71 -0.90
C LEU A 74 -4.05 -37.16 -1.37
N ASP A 75 -3.98 -37.39 -2.69
CA ASP A 75 -3.51 -38.68 -3.22
C ASP A 75 -1.96 -38.71 -3.15
#